data_AF-A0A0F2S933-F1
#
_entry.id   AF-A0A0F2S933-F1
#
_cell.length_a   1.000
_cell.length_b   1.000
_cell.length_c   1.000
_cell.angle_alpha   90.00
_cell.angle_beta   90.00
_cell.angle_gamma   90.00
#
_symmetry.space_group_name_H-M   'P 1'
#
loop_
_entity.id
_entity.type
_entity.pdbx_description
1 polymer ?
#
loop_
_entity_poly.entity_id
_entity_poly.type
_entity_poly.pdbx_seq_one_letter_code
_entity_poly.pdbx_strand_id
1 'polypeptide(L)' 'MKRKKEFYKEKEIYDSVNLCASNGKVLRDSIGWSRNPVFNCNLSGQWLRKKKWNYWCIISNECLPPEYG' A
#
# COMPACT_ATOMS: atom_id res chain seq x y z
N MET A 1 31.52 -0.01 8.64
CA MET A 1 30.61 -1.08 8.19
C MET A 1 29.52 -0.49 7.30
N LYS A 2 29.62 -0.59 5.96
CA LYS A 2 28.61 -0.06 5.03
C LYS A 2 27.44 -1.04 4.96
N ARG A 3 26.23 -0.64 5.40
CA ARG A 3 25.00 -1.45 5.25
C ARG A 3 24.72 -1.66 3.77
N LYS A 4 24.59 -2.91 3.33
CA LYS A 4 24.08 -3.27 2.00
C LYS A 4 22.67 -2.68 1.89
N LYS A 5 22.44 -1.86 0.86
CA LYS A 5 21.13 -1.29 0.56
C LYS A 5 20.33 -2.39 -0.15
N GLU A 6 19.60 -3.19 0.61
CA GLU A 6 18.65 -4.14 0.01
C GLU A 6 17.43 -3.36 -0.47
N PHE A 7 17.19 -3.40 -1.77
CA PHE A 7 15.94 -2.90 -2.33
C PHE A 7 14.85 -3.92 -2.00
N TYR A 8 13.87 -3.54 -1.19
CA TYR A 8 12.71 -4.37 -0.89
C TYR A 8 11.94 -4.65 -2.19
N LYS A 9 12.02 -5.90 -2.66
CA LYS A 9 11.30 -6.37 -3.85
C LYS A 9 9.95 -6.92 -3.43
N GLU A 10 9.00 -6.04 -3.16
CA GLU A 10 7.61 -6.42 -2.88
C GLU A 10 6.85 -6.74 -4.18
N LYS A 11 5.89 -7.66 -4.11
CA LYS A 11 5.08 -8.08 -5.27
C LYS A 11 4.06 -7.01 -5.68
N GLU A 12 3.77 -6.93 -6.98
CA GLU A 12 2.62 -6.17 -7.47
C GLU A 12 1.34 -7.00 -7.30
N ILE A 13 0.24 -6.38 -6.88
CA ILE A 13 -1.07 -6.99 -6.69
C ILE A 13 -2.03 -6.42 -7.74
N TYR A 14 -2.65 -7.31 -8.51
CA TYR A 14 -3.57 -6.96 -9.61
C TYR A 14 -5.04 -7.11 -9.23
N ASP A 15 -5.37 -8.06 -8.35
CA ASP A 15 -6.74 -8.37 -7.96
C ASP A 15 -7.14 -7.72 -6.64
N SER A 16 -8.44 -7.50 -6.47
CA SER A 16 -9.01 -6.98 -5.24
C SER A 16 -8.66 -7.84 -4.04
N VAL A 17 -8.08 -7.24 -2.99
CA VAL A 17 -7.61 -7.95 -1.80
C VAL A 17 -8.02 -7.23 -0.51
N ASN A 18 -8.42 -8.02 0.48
CA ASN A 18 -8.64 -7.53 1.84
C ASN A 18 -7.31 -7.33 2.57
N LEU A 19 -7.15 -6.18 3.22
CA LEU A 19 -5.97 -5.87 4.03
C LEU A 19 -5.87 -6.73 5.30
N CYS A 20 -7.03 -7.05 5.90
CA CYS A 20 -7.12 -7.85 7.11
C CYS A 20 -7.98 -9.11 6.91
N ALA A 21 -7.61 -10.19 7.60
CA ALA A 21 -8.47 -11.33 7.82
C ALA A 21 -9.61 -10.99 8.80
N SER A 22 -10.58 -11.89 8.93
CA SER A 22 -11.74 -11.73 9.83
C SER A 22 -11.36 -11.57 11.31
N ASN A 23 -10.18 -12.06 11.70
CA ASN A 23 -9.62 -11.88 13.05
C ASN A 23 -8.87 -10.54 13.24
N GLY A 24 -8.92 -9.63 12.27
CA GLY A 24 -8.27 -8.32 12.32
C GLY A 24 -6.76 -8.32 12.06
N LYS A 25 -6.12 -9.48 11.84
CA LYS A 25 -4.69 -9.55 11.48
C LYS A 25 -4.49 -9.23 10.00
N VAL A 26 -3.32 -8.70 9.65
CA VAL A 26 -2.96 -8.42 8.26
C VAL A 26 -2.96 -9.73 7.46
N LEU A 27 -3.57 -9.70 6.28
CA LEU A 27 -3.56 -10.83 5.36
C LEU A 27 -2.20 -10.87 4.66
N ARG A 28 -1.51 -12.02 4.68
CA ARG A 28 -0.20 -12.14 4.01
C ARG A 28 -0.29 -11.86 2.52
N ASP A 29 -1.41 -12.20 1.90
CA ASP A 29 -1.62 -11.99 0.47
C ASP A 29 -1.73 -10.52 0.09
N SER A 30 -2.10 -9.65 1.03
CA SER A 30 -2.18 -8.20 0.82
C SER A 30 -0.84 -7.48 1.01
N ILE A 31 0.28 -8.19 1.24
CA ILE A 31 1.61 -7.58 1.33
C ILE A 31 2.13 -7.36 -0.09
N GLY A 32 2.28 -6.10 -0.48
CA GLY A 32 2.72 -5.71 -1.82
C GLY A 32 2.33 -4.26 -2.15
N TRP A 33 2.49 -3.92 -3.42
CA TRP A 33 2.08 -2.63 -3.99
C TRP A 33 1.13 -2.85 -5.18
N SER A 34 0.42 -1.81 -5.61
CA SER A 34 -0.40 -1.87 -6.83
C SER A 34 -0.44 -0.50 -7.51
N ARG A 35 -0.59 -0.50 -8.83
CA ARG A 35 -0.83 0.71 -9.64
C ARG A 35 -2.30 1.15 -9.63
N ASN A 36 -3.21 0.25 -9.21
CA ASN A 36 -4.65 0.48 -9.20
C ASN A 36 -5.21 0.32 -7.76
N PRO A 37 -6.37 0.92 -7.44
CA PRO A 37 -6.96 0.85 -6.10
C PRO A 37 -7.61 -0.52 -5.82
N VAL A 38 -6.80 -1.57 -5.67
CA VAL A 38 -7.25 -2.96 -5.44
C VAL A 38 -7.36 -3.34 -3.96
N PHE A 39 -6.85 -2.51 -3.06
CA PHE A 39 -6.81 -2.81 -1.63
C PHE A 39 -8.09 -2.38 -0.91
N ASN A 40 -8.87 -3.34 -0.44
CA ASN A 40 -9.94 -3.07 0.52
C ASN A 40 -9.36 -2.91 1.94
N CYS A 41 -9.48 -1.72 2.50
CA CYS A 41 -8.95 -1.36 3.82
C CYS A 41 -9.87 -1.78 4.96
N ASN A 42 -10.22 -3.06 5.02
CA ASN A 42 -11.18 -3.67 5.95
C ASN A 42 -10.63 -3.88 7.37
N LEU A 43 -10.07 -2.83 7.97
CA LEU A 43 -9.59 -2.88 9.34
C LEU A 43 -10.74 -3.19 10.30
N SER A 44 -10.55 -4.21 11.15
CA SER A 44 -11.55 -4.68 12.11
C SER A 44 -10.87 -5.28 13.34
N GLY A 45 -11.64 -5.53 14.40
CA GLY A 45 -11.21 -6.32 15.57
C GLY A 45 -10.61 -5.54 16.74
N GLN A 46 -10.34 -4.24 16.63
CA GLN A 46 -9.82 -3.43 17.74
C GLN A 46 -10.36 -2.00 17.70
N TRP A 47 -10.89 -1.53 18.84
CA TRP A 47 -11.33 -0.14 19.02
C TRP A 47 -10.13 0.80 18.83
N LEU A 48 -10.33 1.88 18.08
CA LEU A 48 -9.31 2.90 17.71
C LEU A 48 -8.22 2.48 16.73
N ARG A 49 -8.27 1.27 16.15
CA ARG A 49 -7.31 0.89 15.09
C ARG A 49 -7.60 1.66 13.80
N LYS A 50 -6.66 2.51 13.37
CA LYS A 50 -6.71 3.27 12.12
C LYS A 50 -5.60 2.83 11.16
N LYS A 51 -5.83 2.95 9.86
CA LYS A 51 -4.80 2.73 8.85
C LYS A 51 -3.80 3.88 8.91
N LYS A 52 -2.52 3.57 9.15
CA LYS A 52 -1.43 4.54 9.04
C LYS A 52 -0.77 4.38 7.67
N TRP A 53 -0.83 5.43 6.87
CA TRP A 53 -0.13 5.50 5.59
C TRP A 53 1.26 6.09 5.84
N ASN A 54 2.32 5.34 5.53
CA ASN A 54 3.70 5.83 5.70
C ASN A 54 4.19 6.58 4.45
N TYR A 55 3.63 6.29 3.29
CA TYR A 55 3.92 6.96 2.02
C TYR A 55 2.73 6.80 1.08
N TRP A 56 2.31 7.88 0.43
CA TRP A 56 1.33 7.87 -0.65
C TRP A 56 1.75 8.91 -1.69
N CYS A 57 1.62 8.58 -2.97
CA CYS A 57 1.98 9.45 -4.07
C CYS A 57 1.09 9.12 -5.26
N ILE A 58 0.56 10.16 -5.92
CA ILE A 58 -0.13 10.07 -7.20
C ILE A 58 0.77 10.76 -8.21
N ILE A 59 1.21 10.04 -9.23
CA ILE A 59 2.03 10.60 -10.33
C ILE A 59 1.16 10.56 -11.58
N SER A 60 0.68 11.72 -12.01
CA SER A 60 -0.02 11.91 -13.28
C SER A 60 0.44 13.24 -13.88
N ASN A 61 0.47 13.33 -15.22
CA ASN A 61 0.85 14.59 -15.89
C ASN A 61 -0.14 15.72 -15.58
N GLU A 62 -1.42 15.40 -15.38
CA GLU A 62 -2.45 16.37 -15.00
C GLU A 62 -2.25 16.93 -13.58
N CYS A 63 -1.52 16.21 -12.73
CA CYS A 63 -1.20 16.62 -11.36
C CYS A 63 0.16 17.33 -11.24
N LEU A 64 0.90 17.47 -12.34
CA LEU A 64 2.15 18.24 -12.38
C LEU A 64 1.85 19.70 -12.75
N PRO A 65 2.59 20.68 -12.20
CA PRO A 65 2.51 22.06 -12.66
C PRO A 65 2.74 22.13 -14.18
N PRO A 66 2.10 23.06 -14.91
CA PRO A 66 2.17 23.13 -16.38
C PRO A 66 3.59 23.18 -16.93
N GLU A 67 4.55 23.70 -16.17
CA GLU A 67 5.96 23.75 -16.55
C GLU A 67 6.68 22.38 -16.59
N TYR A 68 6.05 21.28 -16.14
CA TYR A 68 6.63 19.93 -16.07
C TYR A 68 5.89 18.86 -16.90
N GLY A 69 4.88 19.25 -17.69
CA GLY A 69 4.03 18.36 -18.51
C GLY A 69 4.44 18.23 -19.97
#